data_AF-A0A3D0CWK7-F1
#
_entry.id   AF-A0A3D0CWK7-F1
#
_cell.length_a   1.000
_cell.length_b   1.000
_cell.length_c   1.000
_cell.angle_alpha   90.00
_cell.angle_beta   90.00
_cell.angle_gamma   90.00
#
_symmetry.space_group_name_H-M   'P 1'
#
loop_
_entity.id
_entity.type
_entity.pdbx_description
1 polymer ?
#
loop_
_entity_poly.entity_id
_entity_poly.type
_entity_poly.pdbx_seq_one_letter_code
_entity_poly.pdbx_strand_id
1 'polypeptide(L)' 'MKEAVISGFDVSVDPTIAAWEALVAGHPYGHLLQTAPWGEFKAQWGWQPRRFTVGCDAGRGIAAQVLFRRLPLG' A
#
# COMPACT_ATOMS: atom_id res chain seq x y z
N MET A 1 -9.10 14.95 -4.63
CA MET A 1 -9.43 14.14 -3.45
C MET A 1 -8.61 14.76 -2.32
N LYS A 2 -9.25 15.25 -1.24
CA LYS A 2 -8.63 16.19 -0.30
C LYS A 2 -7.52 15.51 0.51
N GLU A 3 -6.31 16.04 0.43
CA GLU A 3 -5.21 15.71 1.33
C GLU A 3 -5.61 16.16 2.74
N ALA A 4 -5.75 15.22 3.66
CA ALA A 4 -5.93 15.50 5.08
C ALA A 4 -4.54 15.48 5.72
N VAL A 5 -4.00 16.66 6.02
CA VAL A 5 -2.74 16.79 6.76
C VAL A 5 -3.04 16.56 8.23
N ILE A 6 -2.80 15.34 8.71
CA ILE A 6 -2.65 15.08 10.14
C ILE A 6 -1.20 15.41 10.47
N SER A 7 -0.96 16.57 11.10
CA SER A 7 0.39 17.04 11.46
C SER A 7 1.21 15.95 12.15
N GLY A 8 2.41 15.66 11.64
CA GLY A 8 3.34 14.66 12.19
C GLY A 8 3.37 13.31 11.46
N PHE A 9 2.56 13.13 10.40
CA PHE A 9 2.57 11.91 9.58
C PHE A 9 2.58 12.24 8.08
N ASP A 10 3.48 11.59 7.34
CA ASP A 10 3.50 11.65 5.88
C ASP A 10 2.62 10.52 5.32
N VAL A 11 1.46 10.87 4.78
CA VAL A 11 0.50 9.88 4.27
C VAL A 11 0.53 9.90 2.75
N SER A 12 0.83 8.76 2.13
CA SER A 12 0.77 8.58 0.67
C SER A 12 -0.19 7.46 0.30
N VAL A 13 -0.95 7.70 -0.76
CA VAL A 13 -1.85 6.75 -1.39
C VAL A 13 -1.31 6.41 -2.77
N ASP A 14 -1.18 5.12 -3.04
CA ASP A 14 -0.54 4.54 -4.23
C ASP A 14 0.83 5.18 -4.51
N PRO A 15 1.80 5.04 -3.59
CA PRO A 15 3.17 5.50 -3.85
C PRO A 15 3.74 4.79 -5.09
N THR A 16 4.85 5.32 -5.59
CA THR A 16 5.57 4.67 -6.70
C THR A 16 5.92 3.21 -6.35
N ILE A 17 5.91 2.32 -7.34
CA ILE A 17 6.23 0.90 -7.13
C ILE A 17 7.60 0.73 -6.50
N ALA A 18 8.60 1.52 -6.93
CA ALA A 18 9.93 1.48 -6.36
C ALA A 18 9.95 1.85 -4.86
N ALA A 19 9.25 2.92 -4.47
CA ALA A 19 9.16 3.32 -3.07
C ALA A 19 8.42 2.26 -2.22
N TRP A 20 7.36 1.66 -2.78
CA TRP A 20 6.62 0.60 -2.14
C TRP A 20 7.46 -0.66 -1.91
N GLU A 21 8.14 -1.16 -2.95
CA GLU A 21 8.96 -2.36 -2.87
C GLU A 21 10.14 -2.18 -1.90
N ALA A 22 10.78 -1.00 -1.90
CA ALA A 22 11.84 -0.69 -0.95
C ALA A 22 11.33 -0.73 0.50
N LEU A 23 10.12 -0.20 0.74
CA LEU A 23 9.49 -0.24 2.04
C LEU A 23 9.16 -1.67 2.47
N VAL A 24 8.49 -2.45 1.61
CA VAL A 24 8.09 -3.83 1.92
C VAL A 24 9.31 -4.71 2.18
N ALA A 25 10.36 -4.61 1.38
CA ALA A 25 11.59 -5.39 1.53
C ALA A 25 12.39 -5.01 2.79
N GLY A 26 12.37 -3.73 3.18
CA GLY A 26 13.06 -3.23 4.38
C GLY A 26 12.29 -3.40 5.69
N HIS A 27 11.01 -3.78 5.63
CA HIS A 27 10.17 -3.86 6.82
C HIS A 27 10.37 -5.20 7.57
N PRO A 28 10.53 -5.21 8.91
CA PRO A 28 10.72 -6.43 9.70
C PRO A 28 9.59 -7.47 9.54
N TYR A 29 8.40 -6.99 9.19
CA TYR A 29 7.21 -7.81 8.92
C TYR A 29 6.78 -7.76 7.45
N GLY A 30 7.71 -7.44 6.55
CA GLY A 30 7.48 -7.50 5.11
C GLY A 30 7.02 -8.89 4.69
N HIS A 31 6.00 -8.96 3.84
CA HIS A 31 5.39 -10.22 3.44
C HIS A 31 5.09 -10.25 1.94
N LEU A 32 5.18 -11.43 1.32
CA LEU A 32 4.94 -11.63 -0.12
C LEU A 32 3.61 -11.00 -0.60
N LEU A 33 2.54 -11.15 0.19
CA LEU A 33 1.21 -10.62 -0.14
C LEU A 33 1.13 -9.09 -0.16
N GLN A 34 2.12 -8.42 0.42
CA GLN A 34 2.26 -6.97 0.39
C GLN A 34 3.09 -6.49 -0.81
N THR A 35 3.72 -7.38 -1.59
CA THR A 35 4.50 -6.96 -2.76
C THR A 35 3.62 -6.43 -3.90
N ALA A 36 4.17 -5.52 -4.70
CA ALA A 36 3.53 -4.99 -5.89
C ALA A 36 3.27 -6.06 -6.95
N PRO A 37 4.22 -6.98 -7.27
CA PRO A 37 3.95 -8.12 -8.15
C PRO A 37 2.76 -8.97 -7.72
N TRP A 38 2.57 -9.19 -6.41
CA TRP A 38 1.37 -9.90 -5.93
C TRP A 38 0.08 -9.13 -6.24
N GLY A 39 0.08 -7.81 -6.01
CA GLY A 39 -1.07 -6.96 -6.33
C GLY A 39 -1.39 -6.96 -7.82
N GLU A 40 -0.37 -6.87 -8.68
CA GLU A 40 -0.49 -6.93 -10.15
C GLU A 40 -1.00 -8.29 -10.61
N PHE A 41 -0.49 -9.38 -10.03
CA PHE A 41 -1.01 -10.72 -10.28
C PHE A 41 -2.50 -10.80 -9.92
N LYS A 42 -2.89 -10.32 -8.73
CA LYS A 42 -4.30 -10.35 -8.31
C LYS A 42 -5.18 -9.43 -9.16
N ALA A 43 -4.65 -8.34 -9.71
CA ALA A 43 -5.39 -7.46 -10.61
C ALA A 43 -5.91 -8.18 -11.86
N GLN A 44 -5.15 -9.16 -12.38
CA GLN A 44 -5.57 -10.02 -13.48
C GLN A 44 -6.84 -10.84 -13.15
N TRP A 45 -7.15 -11.02 -11.88
CA TRP A 45 -8.33 -11.74 -11.37
C TRP A 45 -9.45 -10.81 -10.88
N GLY A 46 -9.47 -9.57 -11.37
CA GLY A 46 -10.52 -8.58 -11.08
C GLY A 46 -10.42 -7.91 -9.71
N TRP A 47 -9.27 -8.03 -9.04
CA TRP A 47 -8.97 -7.25 -7.84
C TRP A 47 -8.40 -5.87 -8.21
N GLN A 48 -8.55 -4.90 -7.32
CA GLN A 48 -8.00 -3.56 -7.46
C GLN A 48 -7.08 -3.31 -6.26
N PRO A 49 -5.75 -3.44 -6.44
CA PRO A 49 -4.80 -3.14 -5.38
C PRO A 49 -4.76 -1.64 -5.13
N ARG A 50 -4.82 -1.25 -3.86
CA ARG A 50 -4.52 0.10 -3.37
C ARG A 50 -3.46 0.00 -2.30
N ARG A 51 -2.47 0.88 -2.35
CA ARG A 51 -1.33 0.86 -1.43
C ARG A 51 -1.35 2.12 -0.59
N PHE A 52 -1.16 1.97 0.70
CA PHE A 52 -1.18 3.08 1.65
C PHE A 52 0.10 3.04 2.46
N THR A 53 0.72 4.20 2.61
CA THR A 53 1.89 4.36 3.48
C THR A 53 1.66 5.52 4.42
N VAL A 54 2.10 5.35 5.67
CA VAL A 54 2.10 6.40 6.70
C VAL A 54 3.50 6.45 7.29
N GLY A 55 4.29 7.44 6.90
CA GLY A 55 5.59 7.74 7.51
C GLY A 55 5.41 8.46 8.85
N CYS A 56 6.30 8.18 9.80
CA CYS A 56 6.46 8.97 11.02
C CYS A 56 7.93 9.38 11.15
N ASP A 57 8.19 10.51 11.80
CA ASP A 57 9.54 11.05 12.01
C ASP A 57 10.48 10.09 12.76
N ALA A 58 9.92 9.08 13.44
CA ALA A 58 10.66 8.03 14.17
C ALA A 58 11.10 6.83 13.31
N GLY A 59 11.02 6.93 11.97
CA GLY A 59 11.67 6.00 11.04
C GLY A 59 11.00 4.64 10.84
N ARG A 60 9.79 4.43 11.38
CA ARG A 60 9.00 3.21 11.15
C ARG A 60 7.69 3.56 10.48
N GLY A 61 7.70 3.58 9.15
CA GLY A 61 6.50 3.77 8.35
C GLY A 61 5.56 2.56 8.44
N ILE A 62 4.27 2.82 8.50
CA ILE A 62 3.21 1.82 8.36
C ILE A 62 2.90 1.66 6.87
N ALA A 63 2.69 0.44 6.41
CA ALA A 63 2.31 0.17 5.03
C ALA A 63 1.27 -0.94 4.92
N ALA A 64 0.32 -0.76 4.01
CA ALA A 64 -0.69 -1.76 3.71
C ALA A 64 -1.11 -1.73 2.23
N GLN A 65 -1.07 -2.90 1.59
CA GLN A 65 -1.72 -3.18 0.31
C GLN A 65 -3.09 -3.80 0.60
N VAL A 66 -4.14 -3.10 0.18
CA VAL A 66 -5.53 -3.52 0.30
C VAL A 66 -6.03 -3.91 -1.09
N LEU A 67 -6.59 -5.11 -1.20
CA LEU A 67 -7.16 -5.61 -2.45
C LEU A 67 -8.67 -5.44 -2.41
N PHE A 68 -9.21 -4.55 -3.25
CA PHE A 68 -10.65 -4.37 -3.39
C PHE A 68 -11.19 -5.27 -4.51
N ARG A 69 -12.41 -5.79 -4.34
CA ARG A 69 -13.12 -6.48 -5.42
C ARG A 69 -14.60 -6.19 -5.29
N ARG A 70 -15.23 -5.82 -6.41
CA ARG A 70 -16.69 -5.71 -6.47
C ARG A 70 -17.28 -7.12 -6.46
N LEU A 71 -18.26 -7.36 -5.60
CA LEU A 71 -19.01 -8.60 -5.62
C LEU A 71 -20.03 -8.55 -6.77
N PRO A 72 -20.34 -9.69 -7.41
CA PRO A 72 -21.23 -9.72 -8.58
C PRO A 72 -22.65 -9.19 -8.33
N LEU A 73 -23.08 -9.10 -7.07
CA LEU A 73 -24.47 -8.78 -6.69
C LEU A 73 -24.65 -7.46 -5.96
N GLY A 74 -23.60 -6.64 -5.80
CA GLY A 74 -23.70 -5.27 -5.24
C GLY A 74 -24.29 -5.22 -3.85
#